data_AF-A0A254S716-F1
#
_entry.id   AF-A0A254S716-F1
#
_cell.length_a   1.000
_cell.length_b   1.000
_cell.length_c   1.000
_cell.angle_alpha   90.00
_cell.angle_beta   90.00
_cell.angle_gamma   90.00
#
_symmetry.space_group_name_H-M   'P 1'
#
loop_
_entity.id
_entity.type
_entity.pdbx_description
1 polymer ?
#
loop_
_entity_poly.entity_id
_entity_poly.type
_entity_poly.pdbx_seq_one_letter_code
_entity_poly.pdbx_strand_id
1 'polypeptide(L)'
;MKTKILTSLLMALTLAVSSHAELQGSGDYQPKEEKSSGWSALLGVSGGNSLIARDGTIFMNLRIGIALNPYISLGAYSSSIFSDVKNPKVHHSQMIDYHAFGIFAEPVVFRNGLFSISLPVSLGFGEVNFMDKGDEDGFKAEDTFFVSDFSAQFNFRVTKLLEVSVGGGYRLFAGIEANNLKNKDFRTPFGELRFTFKE
;
A
#
# COMPACT_ATOMS: atom_id res chain seq x y z
N MET A 1 11.48 -1.80 19.27
CA MET A 1 10.57 -0.82 18.64
C MET A 1 11.22 0.52 18.26
N LYS A 2 11.91 1.22 19.19
CA LYS A 2 12.45 2.58 18.92
C LYS A 2 13.48 2.67 17.78
N THR A 3 14.31 1.65 17.62
CA THR A 3 15.38 1.62 16.60
C THR A 3 14.85 1.45 15.18
N LYS A 4 13.78 0.67 14.99
CA LYS A 4 13.15 0.45 13.67
C LYS A 4 12.40 1.69 13.16
N ILE A 5 11.82 2.48 14.07
CA ILE A 5 11.19 3.77 13.77
C ILE A 5 12.27 4.79 13.37
N LEU A 6 13.41 4.80 14.07
CA LEU A 6 14.49 5.74 13.77
C LEU A 6 15.14 5.45 12.41
N THR A 7 15.39 4.19 12.06
CA THR A 7 15.96 3.84 10.74
C THR A 7 15.00 4.08 9.58
N SER A 8 13.69 3.86 9.77
CA SER A 8 12.68 4.17 8.75
C SER A 8 12.49 5.67 8.56
N LEU A 9 12.54 6.46 9.65
CA LEU A 9 12.56 7.92 9.57
C LEU A 9 13.83 8.40 8.83
N LEU A 10 14.98 7.78 9.11
CA LEU A 10 16.25 8.13 8.46
C LEU A 10 16.24 7.80 6.96
N MET A 11 15.67 6.65 6.56
CA MET A 11 15.47 6.32 5.14
C MET A 11 14.51 7.29 4.45
N ALA A 12 13.39 7.63 5.08
CA ALA A 12 12.44 8.62 4.56
C ALA A 12 13.08 10.02 4.40
N LEU A 13 13.94 10.40 5.34
CA LEU A 13 14.72 11.64 5.27
C LEU A 13 15.79 11.60 4.18
N THR A 14 16.48 10.47 3.95
CA THR A 14 17.47 10.36 2.85
C THR A 14 16.84 10.44 1.47
N LEU A 15 15.60 9.94 1.30
CA LEU A 15 14.83 10.10 0.06
C LEU A 15 14.34 11.55 -0.14
N ALA A 16 14.12 12.29 0.95
CA ALA A 16 13.80 13.71 0.87
C ALA A 16 15.00 14.55 0.38
N VAL A 17 16.24 14.17 0.71
CA VAL A 17 17.44 14.93 0.33
C VAL A 17 17.82 14.72 -1.15
N SER A 18 17.60 13.54 -1.73
CA SER A 18 17.82 13.30 -3.18
C SER A 18 16.74 13.90 -4.08
N SER A 19 15.60 14.33 -3.53
CA SER A 19 14.53 15.02 -4.27
C SER A 19 14.69 16.56 -4.34
N HIS A 20 15.74 17.13 -3.74
CA HIS A 20 15.99 18.58 -3.71
C HIS A 20 16.76 19.14 -4.92
N ALA A 21 17.05 18.34 -5.94
CA ALA A 21 17.79 18.81 -7.13
C ALA A 21 16.93 19.52 -8.20
N GLU A 22 15.59 19.50 -8.13
CA GLU A 22 14.71 20.18 -9.11
C GLU A 22 13.52 20.96 -8.48
N LEU A 23 13.65 21.42 -7.23
CA LEU A 23 12.59 22.17 -6.53
C LEU A 23 12.57 23.68 -6.83
N GLN A 24 13.24 24.13 -7.89
CA GLN A 24 13.40 25.56 -8.25
C GLN A 24 12.45 26.04 -9.38
N GLY A 25 11.35 25.33 -9.63
CA GLY A 25 10.40 25.62 -10.71
C GLY A 25 8.92 25.67 -10.29
N SER A 26 8.61 25.88 -9.01
CA SER A 26 7.23 25.90 -8.48
C SER A 26 6.46 27.21 -8.69
N GLY A 27 6.81 27.97 -9.73
CA GLY A 27 5.98 29.08 -10.22
C GLY A 27 4.90 28.54 -11.17
N ASP A 28 3.65 28.56 -10.72
CA ASP A 28 2.42 28.32 -11.49
C ASP A 28 2.48 27.16 -12.51
N TYR A 29 2.43 25.92 -12.01
CA TYR A 29 2.18 24.76 -12.87
C TYR A 29 0.75 24.81 -13.42
N GLN A 30 0.61 25.18 -14.70
CA GLN A 30 -0.61 24.94 -15.45
C GLN A 30 -0.54 23.59 -16.17
N PRO A 31 -1.57 22.73 -16.04
CA PRO A 31 -1.61 21.45 -16.71
C PRO A 31 -1.70 21.67 -18.23
N LYS A 32 -0.56 21.60 -18.92
CA LYS A 32 -0.54 21.44 -20.38
C LYS A 32 -1.00 20.02 -20.70
N GLU A 33 -1.76 19.86 -21.78
CA GLU A 33 -2.10 18.55 -22.34
C GLU A 33 -0.81 17.72 -22.45
N GLU A 34 -0.71 16.67 -21.63
CA GLU A 34 0.45 15.78 -21.62
C GLU A 34 0.53 15.11 -22.99
N LYS A 35 1.45 15.61 -23.84
CA LYS A 35 1.88 14.87 -25.01
C LYS A 35 2.53 13.57 -24.52
N SER A 36 1.81 12.48 -24.79
CA SER A 36 2.23 11.09 -24.74
C SER A 36 3.71 10.92 -25.15
N SER A 37 4.61 10.78 -24.18
CA SER A 37 5.93 10.20 -24.45
C SER A 37 6.14 8.95 -23.60
N GLY A 38 6.03 7.80 -24.27
CA GLY A 38 6.70 6.56 -23.94
C GLY A 38 6.12 5.77 -22.79
N TRP A 39 6.52 6.14 -21.57
CA TRP A 39 6.29 5.40 -20.33
C TRP A 39 7.02 6.18 -19.23
N SER A 40 6.48 6.20 -18.02
CA SER A 40 7.09 6.84 -16.86
C SER A 40 7.34 5.81 -15.76
N ALA A 41 8.46 5.94 -15.05
CA ALA A 41 8.70 5.11 -13.86
C ALA A 41 7.76 5.55 -12.73
N LEU A 42 7.31 4.60 -11.90
CA LEU A 42 6.41 4.85 -10.79
C LEU A 42 7.00 4.31 -9.49
N LEU A 43 7.06 5.16 -8.47
CA LEU A 43 7.30 4.79 -7.08
C LEU A 43 6.16 5.31 -6.22
N GLY A 44 5.50 4.43 -5.48
CA GLY A 44 4.38 4.76 -4.62
C GLY A 44 4.62 4.31 -3.18
N VAL A 45 4.33 5.18 -2.22
CA VAL A 45 4.24 4.81 -0.80
C VAL A 45 2.84 5.14 -0.34
N SER A 46 2.22 4.20 0.36
CA SER A 46 0.84 4.35 0.86
C SER A 46 0.70 3.74 2.24
N GLY A 47 -0.32 4.17 2.94
CA GLY A 47 -0.77 3.54 4.16
C GLY A 47 -2.19 3.93 4.49
N GLY A 48 -2.80 3.17 5.38
CA GLY A 48 -4.17 3.43 5.78
C GLY A 48 -4.70 2.37 6.73
N ASN A 49 -6.00 2.41 6.96
CA ASN A 49 -6.65 1.55 7.93
C ASN A 49 -7.36 0.38 7.26
N SER A 50 -7.33 -0.78 7.92
CA SER A 50 -7.97 -2.01 7.48
C SER A 50 -8.39 -2.82 8.71
N LEU A 51 -9.15 -3.91 8.53
CA LEU A 51 -9.45 -4.87 9.59
C LEU A 51 -8.76 -6.19 9.27
N ILE A 52 -7.84 -6.61 10.15
CA ILE A 52 -7.23 -7.94 10.09
C ILE A 52 -7.64 -8.69 11.35
N ALA A 53 -8.14 -9.91 11.19
CA ALA A 53 -8.73 -10.70 12.28
C ALA A 53 -9.83 -9.94 13.06
N ARG A 54 -10.54 -9.01 12.39
CA ARG A 54 -11.54 -8.08 12.96
C ARG A 54 -10.99 -7.05 13.95
N ASP A 55 -9.68 -6.89 14.01
CA ASP A 55 -9.02 -5.84 14.78
C ASP A 55 -8.53 -4.73 13.85
N GLY A 56 -8.59 -3.49 14.34
CA GLY A 56 -8.18 -2.31 13.58
C GLY A 56 -6.68 -2.32 13.35
N THR A 57 -6.26 -2.28 12.09
CA THR A 57 -4.84 -2.28 11.73
C THR A 57 -4.49 -1.13 10.80
N ILE A 58 -3.25 -0.67 10.93
CA ILE A 58 -2.63 0.24 9.97
C ILE A 58 -1.72 -0.59 9.08
N PHE A 59 -1.97 -0.55 7.78
CA PHE A 59 -1.09 -1.14 6.77
C PHE A 59 -0.26 -0.06 6.08
N MET A 60 0.86 -0.48 5.51
CA MET A 60 1.65 0.30 4.58
C MET A 60 1.92 -0.51 3.32
N ASN A 61 1.91 0.14 2.17
CA ASN A 61 2.35 -0.46 0.91
C ASN A 61 3.46 0.36 0.27
N LEU A 62 4.43 -0.36 -0.29
CA LEU A 62 5.40 0.13 -1.26
C LEU A 62 4.99 -0.38 -2.64
N ARG A 63 4.99 0.49 -3.64
CA ARG A 63 4.64 0.19 -5.03
C ARG A 63 5.75 0.64 -5.95
N ILE A 64 6.11 -0.20 -6.90
CA ILE A 64 7.04 0.13 -7.97
C ILE A 64 6.42 -0.29 -9.30
N GLY A 65 6.65 0.46 -10.38
CA GLY A 65 6.06 0.10 -11.65
C GLY A 65 6.33 1.09 -12.76
N ILE A 66 5.48 1.01 -13.78
CA ILE A 66 5.51 1.85 -14.96
C ILE A 66 4.12 2.41 -15.25
N ALA A 67 4.04 3.69 -15.57
CA ALA A 67 2.87 4.33 -16.16
C ALA A 67 3.05 4.32 -17.68
N LEU A 68 2.30 3.45 -18.39
CA LEU A 68 2.45 3.30 -19.84
C LEU A 68 1.91 4.53 -20.59
N ASN A 69 0.89 5.16 -20.04
CA ASN A 69 0.28 6.37 -20.54
C ASN A 69 -0.51 7.04 -19.40
N PRO A 70 -1.11 8.24 -19.61
CA PRO A 70 -1.90 8.91 -18.57
C PRO A 70 -3.14 8.13 -18.07
N TYR A 71 -3.49 7.00 -18.70
CA TYR A 71 -4.67 6.19 -18.43
C TYR A 71 -4.39 4.84 -17.77
N ILE A 72 -3.18 4.30 -17.82
CA ILE A 72 -2.88 2.99 -17.23
C ILE A 72 -1.49 2.94 -16.62
N SER A 73 -1.41 2.40 -15.40
CA SER A 73 -0.17 2.07 -14.71
C SER A 73 -0.18 0.61 -14.28
N LEU A 74 0.97 -0.05 -14.33
CA LEU A 74 1.15 -1.44 -13.96
C LEU A 74 2.40 -1.57 -13.09
N GLY A 75 2.46 -2.56 -12.22
CA GLY A 75 3.66 -2.76 -11.40
C GLY A 75 3.52 -3.84 -10.35
N ALA A 76 4.46 -3.81 -9.41
CA ALA A 76 4.50 -4.68 -8.26
C ALA A 76 4.29 -3.89 -6.96
N TYR A 77 3.84 -4.57 -5.92
CA TYR A 77 3.70 -4.00 -4.59
C TYR A 77 4.19 -4.95 -3.50
N SER A 78 4.54 -4.37 -2.36
CA SER A 78 4.76 -5.04 -1.09
C SER A 78 3.89 -4.36 -0.04
N SER A 79 3.28 -5.13 0.85
CA SER A 79 2.35 -4.68 1.87
C SER A 79 2.71 -5.30 3.21
N SER A 80 2.73 -4.48 4.26
CA SER A 80 2.98 -4.93 5.64
C SER A 80 2.07 -4.20 6.61
N ILE A 81 1.86 -4.76 7.81
CA ILE A 81 1.17 -4.06 8.90
C ILE A 81 2.15 -3.46 9.90
N PHE A 82 1.77 -2.33 10.49
CA PHE A 82 2.53 -1.63 11.54
C PHE A 82 1.85 -1.69 12.91
N SER A 83 0.61 -2.17 12.98
CA SER A 83 -0.13 -2.29 14.23
C SER A 83 0.05 -3.66 14.87
N ASP A 84 0.07 -3.68 16.20
CA ASP A 84 0.00 -4.90 17.00
C ASP A 84 -1.42 -5.47 16.90
N VAL A 85 -1.68 -6.25 15.85
CA VAL A 85 -2.99 -6.89 15.61
C VAL A 85 -3.12 -8.11 16.52
N LYS A 86 -4.17 -8.16 17.33
CA LYS A 86 -4.42 -9.31 18.21
C LYS A 86 -5.34 -10.32 17.53
N ASN A 87 -5.08 -11.61 17.71
CA ASN A 87 -6.04 -12.64 17.37
C ASN A 87 -7.08 -12.79 18.51
N PRO A 88 -8.35 -12.38 18.33
CA PRO A 88 -9.35 -12.43 19.40
C PRO A 88 -9.94 -13.84 19.60
N LYS A 89 -9.59 -14.82 18.75
CA LYS A 89 -10.18 -16.17 18.76
C LYS A 89 -9.36 -17.21 19.50
N VAL A 90 -8.24 -16.81 20.09
CA VAL A 90 -7.37 -17.67 20.88
C VAL A 90 -7.35 -17.20 22.34
N HIS A 91 -7.20 -18.15 23.27
CA HIS A 91 -7.22 -17.87 24.70
C HIS A 91 -5.97 -17.09 25.18
N HIS A 92 -4.86 -17.22 24.45
CA HIS A 92 -3.63 -16.49 24.67
C HIS A 92 -3.51 -15.35 23.66
N SER A 93 -3.04 -14.17 24.10
CA SER A 93 -2.85 -13.01 23.22
C SER A 93 -1.79 -13.33 22.16
N GLN A 94 -2.21 -13.53 20.91
CA GLN A 94 -1.32 -13.71 19.77
C GLN A 94 -1.22 -12.42 18.97
N MET A 95 0.01 -12.04 18.60
CA MET A 95 0.27 -10.98 17.63
C MET A 95 0.32 -11.57 16.23
N ILE A 96 -0.26 -10.83 15.29
CA ILE A 96 -0.28 -11.19 13.87
C ILE A 96 0.75 -10.32 13.17
N ASP A 97 1.69 -10.94 12.47
CA ASP A 97 2.56 -10.29 11.51
C ASP A 97 2.09 -10.64 10.09
N TYR A 98 2.07 -9.65 9.21
CA TYR A 98 1.47 -9.75 7.89
C TYR A 98 2.42 -9.17 6.85
N HIS A 99 2.70 -9.98 5.84
CA HIS A 99 3.42 -9.56 4.65
C HIS A 99 2.71 -10.06 3.40
N ALA A 100 2.56 -9.19 2.40
CA ALA A 100 2.06 -9.59 1.09
C ALA A 100 2.86 -8.94 -0.03
N PHE A 101 3.00 -9.65 -1.13
CA PHE A 101 3.67 -9.20 -2.35
C PHE A 101 2.81 -9.55 -3.55
N GLY A 102 2.83 -8.71 -4.57
CA GLY A 102 2.00 -8.95 -5.74
C GLY A 102 2.18 -7.94 -6.83
N ILE A 103 1.22 -7.96 -7.76
CA ILE A 103 1.14 -7.08 -8.91
C ILE A 103 -0.12 -6.22 -8.83
N PHE A 104 -0.08 -5.07 -9.50
CA PHE A 104 -1.23 -4.20 -9.63
C PHE A 104 -1.42 -3.74 -11.07
N ALA A 105 -2.67 -3.41 -11.39
CA ALA A 105 -3.06 -2.62 -12.54
C ALA A 105 -3.95 -1.46 -12.10
N GLU A 106 -3.65 -0.26 -12.58
CA GLU A 106 -4.35 0.96 -12.20
C GLU A 106 -4.80 1.74 -13.43
N PRO A 107 -6.02 1.49 -13.92
CA PRO A 107 -6.67 2.33 -14.91
C PRO A 107 -7.15 3.65 -14.30
N VAL A 108 -6.94 4.75 -15.01
CA VAL A 108 -7.54 6.06 -14.75
C VAL A 108 -8.80 6.19 -15.58
N VAL A 109 -9.95 6.22 -14.91
CA VAL A 109 -11.27 6.22 -15.56
C VAL A 109 -11.81 7.63 -15.83
N PHE A 110 -11.26 8.63 -15.13
CA PHE A 110 -11.61 10.03 -15.33
C PHE A 110 -10.39 10.91 -15.08
N ARG A 111 -10.18 11.94 -15.90
CA ARG A 111 -9.11 12.93 -15.74
C ARG A 111 -9.61 14.30 -16.16
N ASN A 112 -9.40 15.29 -15.30
CA ASN A 112 -9.67 16.69 -15.59
C ASN A 112 -8.58 17.57 -14.96
N GLY A 113 -7.64 18.03 -15.79
CA GLY A 113 -6.49 18.81 -15.34
C GLY A 113 -5.63 18.07 -14.31
N LEU A 114 -5.52 18.63 -13.11
CA LEU A 114 -4.74 18.08 -11.99
C LEU A 114 -5.46 16.95 -11.25
N PHE A 115 -6.75 16.78 -11.48
CA PHE A 115 -7.57 15.79 -10.80
C PHE A 115 -7.81 14.58 -11.68
N SER A 116 -7.79 13.38 -11.10
CA SER A 116 -8.20 12.16 -11.79
C SER A 116 -8.78 11.13 -10.82
N ILE A 117 -9.56 10.19 -11.36
CA ILE A 117 -10.09 9.05 -10.62
C ILE A 117 -9.50 7.78 -11.22
N SER A 118 -8.91 6.93 -10.40
CA SER A 118 -8.40 5.62 -10.81
C SER A 118 -9.07 4.49 -10.04
N LEU A 119 -9.10 3.31 -10.66
CA LEU A 119 -9.67 2.09 -10.10
C LEU A 119 -8.59 1.00 -9.98
N PRO A 120 -7.67 1.08 -9.01
CA PRO A 120 -6.62 0.09 -8.85
C PRO A 120 -7.18 -1.29 -8.50
N VAL A 121 -6.63 -2.30 -9.16
CA VAL A 121 -6.81 -3.71 -8.85
C VAL A 121 -5.45 -4.32 -8.54
N SER A 122 -5.35 -5.05 -7.44
CA SER A 122 -4.14 -5.79 -7.06
C SER A 122 -4.43 -7.27 -6.84
N LEU A 123 -3.42 -8.08 -7.12
CA LEU A 123 -3.40 -9.51 -6.88
C LEU A 123 -2.05 -9.87 -6.30
N GLY A 124 -2.05 -10.67 -5.24
CA GLY A 124 -0.82 -11.05 -4.56
C GLY A 124 -0.95 -12.33 -3.76
N PHE A 125 0.18 -12.72 -3.20
CA PHE A 125 0.31 -13.77 -2.22
C PHE A 125 0.98 -13.19 -0.97
N GLY A 126 0.82 -13.84 0.16
CA GLY A 126 1.43 -13.38 1.40
C GLY A 126 1.44 -14.44 2.47
N GLU A 127 2.04 -14.08 3.59
CA GLU A 127 2.25 -14.92 4.76
C GLU A 127 1.71 -14.19 5.99
N VAL A 128 1.02 -14.95 6.84
CA VAL A 128 0.65 -14.51 8.18
C VAL A 128 1.42 -15.34 9.19
N ASN A 129 2.18 -14.65 10.03
CA ASN A 129 2.88 -15.27 11.14
C ASN A 129 2.19 -14.95 12.45
N PHE A 130 2.04 -15.96 13.31
CA PHE A 130 1.45 -15.81 14.64
C PHE A 130 2.52 -15.93 15.72
N MET A 131 2.61 -14.91 16.58
CA MET A 131 3.52 -14.87 17.72
C MET A 131 2.73 -14.90 19.02
N ASP A 132 3.06 -15.82 19.93
CA ASP A 132 2.54 -15.78 21.30
C ASP A 132 3.20 -14.64 22.09
N LYS A 133 2.39 -13.87 22.82
CA LYS A 133 2.91 -12.73 23.60
C LYS A 133 3.82 -13.22 24.74
N GLY A 134 5.13 -13.03 24.57
CA GLY A 134 6.16 -13.35 25.57
C GLY A 134 7.12 -14.48 25.19
N ASP A 135 6.95 -15.08 24.01
CA ASP A 135 7.89 -16.07 23.45
C ASP A 135 8.73 -15.36 22.38
N GLU A 136 10.01 -15.08 22.68
CA GLU A 136 10.93 -14.43 21.72
C GLU A 136 11.41 -15.40 20.63
N ASP A 137 11.19 -16.71 20.79
CA ASP A 137 11.77 -17.78 19.97
C ASP A 137 10.76 -18.57 19.10
N GLY A 138 9.49 -18.15 19.00
CA GLY A 138 8.44 -19.02 18.46
C GLY A 138 7.48 -18.41 17.45
N PHE A 139 7.91 -18.12 16.22
CA PHE A 139 6.98 -18.09 15.09
C PHE A 139 6.50 -19.52 14.84
N LYS A 140 5.29 -19.88 15.31
CA LYS A 140 4.83 -21.29 15.32
C LYS A 140 3.72 -21.62 14.34
N ALA A 141 3.27 -20.67 13.53
CA ALA A 141 2.39 -20.96 12.41
C ALA A 141 2.58 -19.89 11.33
N GLU A 142 3.03 -20.33 10.16
CA GLU A 142 3.03 -19.57 8.92
C GLU A 142 1.84 -20.09 8.11
N ASP A 143 0.89 -19.22 7.81
CA ASP A 143 -0.17 -19.52 6.86
C ASP A 143 0.02 -18.67 5.60
N THR A 144 -0.12 -19.31 4.44
CA THR A 144 0.04 -18.63 3.16
C THR A 144 -1.32 -18.29 2.59
N PHE A 145 -1.46 -17.10 2.03
CA PHE A 145 -2.74 -16.64 1.49
C PHE A 145 -2.58 -15.96 0.14
N PHE A 146 -3.68 -15.98 -0.61
CA PHE A 146 -3.89 -15.10 -1.74
C PHE A 146 -4.67 -13.87 -1.30
N VAL A 147 -4.26 -12.71 -1.81
CA VAL A 147 -4.92 -11.43 -1.54
C VAL A 147 -5.29 -10.75 -2.85
N SER A 148 -6.44 -10.08 -2.86
CA SER A 148 -6.86 -9.24 -3.97
C SER A 148 -7.51 -7.97 -3.43
N ASP A 149 -7.07 -6.81 -3.93
CA ASP A 149 -7.69 -5.52 -3.63
C ASP A 149 -8.39 -4.96 -4.85
N PHE A 150 -9.59 -4.43 -4.63
CA PHE A 150 -10.31 -3.58 -5.58
C PHE A 150 -10.58 -2.24 -4.90
N SER A 151 -10.17 -1.13 -5.51
CA SER A 151 -10.28 0.19 -4.89
C SER A 151 -10.70 1.28 -5.88
N ALA A 152 -11.12 2.41 -5.32
CA ALA A 152 -11.29 3.66 -6.04
C ALA A 152 -10.44 4.74 -5.38
N GLN A 153 -9.77 5.55 -6.19
CA GLN A 153 -8.81 6.54 -5.73
C GLN A 153 -9.11 7.89 -6.39
N PHE A 154 -9.13 8.94 -5.58
CA PHE A 154 -9.16 10.32 -6.01
C PHE A 154 -7.74 10.84 -6.00
N ASN A 155 -7.20 11.13 -7.18
CA ASN A 155 -5.82 11.55 -7.35
C ASN A 155 -5.77 13.05 -7.62
N PHE A 156 -4.88 13.73 -6.92
CA PHE A 156 -4.56 15.13 -7.11
C PHE A 156 -3.07 15.27 -7.41
N ARG A 157 -2.77 15.79 -8.60
CA ARG A 157 -1.39 16.06 -9.03
C ARG A 157 -0.91 17.36 -8.41
N VAL A 158 0.01 17.24 -7.45
CA VAL A 158 0.57 18.38 -6.70
C VAL A 158 1.71 19.02 -7.49
N THR A 159 2.57 18.21 -8.11
CA THR A 159 3.66 18.67 -8.99
C THR A 159 3.70 17.80 -10.25
N LYS A 160 4.62 18.10 -11.17
CA LYS A 160 4.83 17.23 -12.35
C LYS A 160 5.14 15.78 -11.96
N LEU A 161 5.86 15.59 -10.85
CA LEU A 161 6.30 14.28 -10.37
C LEU A 161 5.39 13.70 -9.29
N LEU A 162 4.83 14.54 -8.40
CA LEU A 162 4.10 14.10 -7.22
C LEU A 162 2.59 14.11 -7.44
N GLU A 163 1.97 12.96 -7.19
CA GLU A 163 0.52 12.75 -7.13
C GLU A 163 0.14 12.23 -5.74
N VAL A 164 -0.83 12.90 -5.12
CA VAL A 164 -1.41 12.47 -3.85
C VAL A 164 -2.76 11.85 -4.13
N SER A 165 -2.99 10.64 -3.65
CA SER A 165 -4.24 9.91 -3.81
C SER A 165 -4.87 9.64 -2.46
N VAL A 166 -6.19 9.83 -2.38
CA VAL A 166 -7.00 9.38 -1.25
C VAL A 166 -8.10 8.48 -1.76
N GLY A 167 -8.35 7.38 -1.08
CA GLY A 167 -9.31 6.41 -1.54
C GLY A 167 -9.51 5.28 -0.58
N GLY A 168 -10.11 4.22 -1.11
CA GLY A 168 -10.41 3.04 -0.34
C GLY A 168 -10.99 1.96 -1.22
N GLY A 169 -11.13 0.79 -0.65
CA GLY A 169 -11.50 -0.39 -1.39
C GLY A 169 -11.95 -1.53 -0.50
N TYR A 170 -12.02 -2.70 -1.11
CA TYR A 170 -12.31 -3.94 -0.42
C TYR A 170 -11.19 -4.94 -0.71
N ARG A 171 -10.69 -5.55 0.36
CA ARG A 171 -9.65 -6.58 0.32
C ARG A 171 -10.26 -7.95 0.51
N LEU A 172 -9.91 -8.86 -0.38
CA LEU A 172 -10.33 -10.25 -0.39
C LEU A 172 -9.15 -11.16 -0.06
N PHE A 173 -9.43 -12.21 0.71
CA PHE A 173 -8.48 -13.23 1.10
C PHE A 173 -8.98 -14.63 0.75
N ALA A 174 -8.05 -15.49 0.35
CA ALA A 174 -8.22 -16.93 0.16
C ALA A 174 -6.99 -17.68 0.71
N GLY A 175 -7.18 -18.90 1.20
CA GLY A 175 -6.09 -19.73 1.75
C GLY A 175 -5.89 -19.64 3.27
N ILE A 176 -6.51 -18.69 3.98
CA ILE A 176 -6.34 -18.56 5.44
C ILE A 176 -7.24 -19.55 6.17
N GLU A 177 -6.62 -20.54 6.82
CA GLU A 177 -7.27 -21.60 7.59
C GLU A 177 -6.58 -21.90 8.94
N ALA A 178 -5.44 -21.27 9.24
CA ALA A 178 -4.71 -21.48 10.49
C ALA A 178 -5.32 -20.78 11.73
N ASN A 179 -5.04 -21.32 12.92
CA ASN A 179 -5.33 -20.72 14.23
C ASN A 179 -6.79 -20.24 14.45
N ASN A 180 -7.76 -21.06 14.01
CA ASN A 180 -9.21 -20.78 14.09
C ASN A 180 -9.68 -19.53 13.33
N LEU A 181 -8.80 -18.96 12.50
CA LEU A 181 -9.16 -17.89 11.60
C LEU A 181 -9.59 -18.45 10.25
N LYS A 182 -10.50 -17.74 9.59
CA LYS A 182 -10.97 -18.05 8.25
C LYS A 182 -10.78 -16.83 7.37
N ASN A 183 -10.74 -17.02 6.06
CA ASN A 183 -10.76 -15.94 5.06
C ASN A 183 -11.73 -14.79 5.38
N LYS A 184 -12.94 -15.10 5.87
CA LYS A 184 -13.96 -14.08 6.22
C LYS A 184 -13.50 -13.11 7.32
N ASP A 185 -12.60 -13.52 8.20
CA ASP A 185 -12.10 -12.68 9.30
C ASP A 185 -11.05 -11.66 8.83
N PHE A 186 -10.56 -11.80 7.60
CA PHE A 186 -9.61 -10.87 6.97
C PHE A 186 -10.24 -10.04 5.86
N ARG A 187 -11.36 -10.48 5.28
CA ARG A 187 -12.08 -9.70 4.26
C ARG A 187 -12.60 -8.39 4.86
N THR A 188 -12.16 -7.27 4.29
CA THR A 188 -12.33 -5.98 4.94
C THR A 188 -12.40 -4.84 3.95
N PRO A 189 -13.20 -3.79 4.23
CA PRO A 189 -12.97 -2.50 3.62
C PRO A 189 -11.63 -1.93 4.10
N PHE A 190 -11.02 -1.07 3.30
CA PHE A 190 -9.84 -0.31 3.71
C PHE A 190 -9.91 1.12 3.21
N GLY A 191 -9.31 2.03 3.96
CA GLY A 191 -8.98 3.39 3.53
C GLY A 191 -7.50 3.49 3.21
N GLU A 192 -7.11 4.33 2.26
CA GLU A 192 -5.73 4.52 1.84
C GLU A 192 -5.44 5.99 1.55
N LEU A 193 -4.28 6.46 2.03
CA LEU A 193 -3.59 7.65 1.54
C LEU A 193 -2.32 7.21 0.84
N ARG A 194 -2.08 7.74 -0.36
CA ARG A 194 -0.95 7.34 -1.21
C ARG A 194 -0.24 8.55 -1.79
N PHE A 195 1.09 8.46 -1.83
CA PHE A 195 1.99 9.39 -2.48
C PHE A 195 2.67 8.66 -3.62
N THR A 196 2.51 9.15 -4.85
CA THR A 196 3.05 8.52 -6.05
C THR A 196 3.97 9.51 -6.77
N PHE A 197 5.20 9.07 -7.01
CA PHE A 197 6.19 9.75 -7.81
C PHE A 197 6.21 9.12 -9.20
N LYS A 198 6.01 9.93 -10.25
CA LYS A 198 6.03 9.52 -11.66
C LYS A 198 7.08 10.34 -12.40
N GLU A 199 8.09 9.68 -12.96
CA GLU A 199 9.17 10.29 -13.76
C GLU A 199 9.00 9.94 -15.23
#